data_AF-A0A352HR30-F1
#
_entry.id   AF-A0A352HR30-F1
#
_cell.length_a   1.000
_cell.length_b   1.000
_cell.length_c   1.000
_cell.angle_alpha   90.00
_cell.angle_beta   90.00
_cell.angle_gamma   90.00
#
_symmetry.space_group_name_H-M   'P 1'
#
loop_
_entity.id
_entity.type
_entity.pdbx_description
1 polymer ?
#
loop_
_entity_poly.entity_id
_entity_poly.type
_entity_poly.pdbx_seq_one_letter_code
_entity_poly.pdbx_strand_id
1 'polypeptide(L)'
;MATEKKTDKNVKTTVFNLIILDESGSMSGLTQQTISGCNETLNVIRSAQKEAGDDTRRSLVSIFAFQNGTEIRSRYLCKNVPIEQVKDITTADYRPWGNTPLYDAIGSTLTDLEM
;
A
#
# COMPACT_ATOMS: atom_id res chain seq x y z
N MET A 1 -10.93 -31.86 -41.91
CA MET A 1 -10.91 -31.78 -40.44
C MET A 1 -9.47 -31.56 -40.00
N ALA A 2 -9.18 -30.37 -39.48
CA ALA A 2 -7.98 -30.10 -38.68
C ALA A 2 -8.35 -28.91 -37.77
N THR A 3 -8.57 -29.21 -36.49
CA THR A 3 -8.91 -28.28 -35.43
C THR A 3 -7.65 -28.02 -34.62
N GLU A 4 -7.18 -26.78 -34.58
CA GLU A 4 -6.17 -26.24 -33.65
C GLU A 4 -5.99 -24.74 -34.00
N LYS A 5 -5.97 -23.74 -33.11
CA LYS A 5 -5.59 -23.63 -31.69
C LYS A 5 -6.48 -22.60 -30.99
N LYS A 6 -7.05 -22.94 -29.82
CA LYS A 6 -7.37 -21.94 -28.79
C LYS A 6 -6.19 -21.89 -27.84
N THR A 7 -5.42 -20.80 -27.89
CA THR A 7 -4.41 -20.49 -26.88
C THR A 7 -4.74 -19.13 -26.28
N ASP A 8 -5.86 -19.03 -25.58
CA ASP A 8 -6.06 -17.90 -24.66
C ASP A 8 -5.26 -18.22 -23.40
N LYS A 9 -3.97 -17.87 -23.42
CA LYS A 9 -3.20 -17.75 -22.19
C LYS A 9 -3.91 -16.66 -21.38
N ASN A 10 -4.64 -17.05 -20.34
CA ASN A 10 -5.24 -16.12 -19.40
C ASN A 10 -4.10 -15.30 -18.76
N VAL A 11 -3.82 -14.11 -19.28
CA VAL A 11 -2.73 -13.26 -18.81
C VAL A 11 -3.17 -12.64 -17.49
N LYS A 12 -2.68 -13.21 -16.39
CA LYS A 12 -2.92 -12.71 -15.04
C LYS A 12 -2.29 -11.33 -14.88
N THR A 13 -3.13 -10.31 -14.78
CA THR A 13 -2.71 -8.91 -14.61
C THR A 13 -2.31 -8.67 -13.16
N THR A 14 -1.08 -8.21 -12.93
CA THR A 14 -0.62 -7.86 -11.58
C THR A 14 -0.75 -6.35 -11.37
N VAL A 15 -1.40 -5.96 -10.28
CA VAL A 15 -1.61 -4.57 -9.88
C VAL A 15 -0.85 -4.30 -8.58
N PHE A 16 -0.02 -3.27 -8.58
CA PHE A 16 0.72 -2.83 -7.41
C PHE A 16 0.01 -1.63 -6.78
N ASN A 17 -0.34 -1.73 -5.51
CA ASN A 17 -0.98 -0.68 -4.74
C ASN A 17 0.01 -0.19 -3.68
N LEU A 18 0.43 1.06 -3.78
CA LEU A 18 1.28 1.71 -2.78
C LEU A 18 0.42 2.72 -2.01
N ILE A 19 0.25 2.48 -0.72
CA ILE A 19 -0.42 3.41 0.20
C ILE A 19 0.66 4.10 1.02
N ILE A 20 0.65 5.42 1.02
CA ILE A 20 1.62 6.23 1.75
C ILE A 20 0.88 6.91 2.91
N LEU A 21 1.34 6.69 4.14
CA LEU A 21 0.75 7.24 5.35
C LEU A 21 1.72 8.23 6.00
N ASP A 22 1.25 9.43 6.31
CA ASP A 22 2.00 10.43 7.07
C ASP A 22 1.91 10.11 8.57
N GLU A 23 3.02 9.78 9.22
CA GLU A 23 3.10 9.54 10.67
C GLU A 23 3.70 10.72 11.46
N SER A 24 3.75 11.92 10.88
CA SER A 24 4.18 13.11 11.63
C SER A 24 3.24 13.41 12.81
N GLY A 25 3.76 14.07 13.85
CA GLY A 25 2.98 14.36 15.06
C GLY A 25 1.78 15.28 14.87
N SER A 26 1.70 16.03 13.76
CA SER A 26 0.48 16.76 13.37
C SER A 26 -0.70 15.82 13.11
N MET A 27 -0.44 14.57 12.76
CA MET A 27 -1.47 13.57 12.51
C MET A 27 -2.02 12.91 13.78
N SER A 28 -1.50 13.27 14.96
CA SER A 28 -1.96 12.73 16.25
C SER A 28 -3.48 12.86 16.46
N GLY A 29 -4.07 14.00 16.10
CA GLY A 29 -5.52 14.23 16.17
C GLY A 29 -6.33 13.49 15.09
N LEU A 30 -5.68 13.05 14.01
CA LEU A 30 -6.32 12.40 12.85
C LEU A 30 -6.05 10.90 12.80
N THR A 31 -5.37 10.34 13.81
CA THR A 31 -4.93 8.94 13.86
C THR A 31 -6.01 7.95 13.45
N GLN A 32 -7.19 8.04 14.07
CA GLN A 32 -8.29 7.12 13.80
C GLN A 32 -8.85 7.28 12.39
N GLN A 33 -8.89 8.50 11.86
CA GLN A 33 -9.37 8.77 10.51
C GLN A 33 -8.40 8.23 9.46
N THR A 34 -7.08 8.39 9.67
CA THR A 34 -6.06 7.82 8.78
C THR A 34 -6.12 6.29 8.78
N ILE A 35 -6.27 5.67 9.96
CA ILE A 35 -6.44 4.22 10.08
C ILE A 35 -7.70 3.75 9.35
N SER A 36 -8.84 4.41 9.58
CA SER A 36 -10.11 4.08 8.91
C SER A 36 -9.99 4.20 7.40
N GLY A 37 -9.48 5.33 6.90
CA GLY A 37 -9.34 5.58 5.47
C GLY A 37 -8.39 4.59 4.78
N CYS A 38 -7.31 4.17 5.46
CA CYS A 38 -6.43 3.13 4.96
C CYS A 38 -7.16 1.79 4.86
N ASN A 39 -7.88 1.38 5.90
CA ASN A 39 -8.62 0.11 5.93
C ASN A 39 -9.78 0.09 4.92
N GLU A 40 -10.45 1.22 4.72
CA GLU A 40 -11.45 1.40 3.66
C GLU A 40 -10.82 1.20 2.27
N THR A 41 -9.65 1.80 2.03
CA THR A 41 -8.90 1.61 0.78
C THR A 41 -8.51 0.14 0.58
N LEU A 42 -8.03 -0.54 1.62
CA LEU A 42 -7.75 -1.99 1.56
C LEU A 42 -9.00 -2.79 1.19
N ASN A 43 -10.16 -2.44 1.74
CA ASN A 43 -11.43 -3.10 1.40
C ASN A 43 -11.83 -2.87 -0.06
N VAL A 44 -11.63 -1.67 -0.61
CA VAL A 44 -11.87 -1.41 -2.04
C VAL A 44 -10.96 -2.28 -2.90
N ILE A 45 -9.67 -2.41 -2.55
CA ILE A 45 -8.74 -3.28 -3.29
C ILE A 45 -9.15 -4.76 -3.18
N ARG A 46 -9.60 -5.21 -2.00
CA ARG A 46 -10.13 -6.57 -1.79
C ARG A 46 -11.35 -6.84 -2.68
N SER A 47 -12.29 -5.91 -2.76
CA SER A 47 -13.47 -6.04 -3.60
C SER A 47 -13.10 -6.09 -5.08
N ALA A 48 -12.23 -5.19 -5.54
CA ALA A 48 -11.79 -5.14 -6.93
C ALA A 48 -11.00 -6.41 -7.36
N GLN A 49 -10.28 -7.03 -6.43
CA GLN A 49 -9.62 -8.33 -6.64
C GLN A 49 -10.66 -9.45 -6.81
N LYS A 50 -11.66 -9.52 -5.91
CA LYS A 50 -12.73 -10.53 -5.96
C LYS A 50 -13.60 -10.41 -7.22
N GLU A 51 -13.91 -9.19 -7.65
CA GLU A 51 -14.72 -8.92 -8.85
C GLU A 51 -14.01 -9.34 -10.15
N ALA A 52 -12.69 -9.11 -10.23
CA ALA A 52 -11.91 -9.56 -11.37
C ALA A 52 -11.71 -11.10 -11.37
N GLY A 53 -11.64 -11.70 -10.19
CA GLY A 53 -11.35 -13.12 -9.99
C GLY A 53 -9.86 -13.39 -9.87
N ASP A 54 -9.49 -14.29 -8.95
CA ASP A 54 -8.10 -14.56 -8.55
C ASP A 54 -7.20 -15.04 -9.69
N ASP A 55 -7.78 -15.60 -10.76
CA ASP A 55 -7.05 -16.12 -11.92
C ASP A 55 -6.75 -15.05 -12.99
N THR A 56 -7.44 -13.90 -12.94
CA THR A 56 -7.28 -12.81 -13.91
C THR A 56 -6.48 -11.64 -13.34
N ARG A 57 -6.58 -11.40 -12.02
CA ARG A 57 -5.95 -10.27 -11.35
C ARG A 57 -5.19 -10.71 -10.10
N ARG A 58 -4.03 -10.10 -9.86
CA ARG A 58 -3.25 -10.22 -8.62
C ARG A 58 -2.96 -8.85 -8.06
N SER A 59 -3.57 -8.51 -6.93
CA SER A 59 -3.32 -7.22 -6.27
C SER A 59 -2.28 -7.39 -5.16
N LEU A 60 -1.15 -6.70 -5.29
CA LEU A 60 -0.09 -6.61 -4.29
C LEU A 60 -0.18 -5.25 -3.62
N VAL A 61 -0.02 -5.20 -2.30
CA VAL A 61 -0.10 -3.98 -1.51
C VAL A 61 1.21 -3.74 -0.76
N SER A 62 1.63 -2.49 -0.77
CA SER A 62 2.66 -1.97 0.11
C SER A 62 2.10 -0.76 0.85
N ILE A 63 2.25 -0.73 2.17
CA ILE A 63 1.89 0.42 3.02
C ILE A 63 3.19 0.97 3.57
N PHE A 64 3.51 2.21 3.20
CA PHE A 64 4.69 2.92 3.65
C PHE A 64 4.28 4.06 4.57
N ALA A 65 4.72 4.00 5.82
CA ALA A 65 4.50 5.05 6.78
C ALA A 65 5.76 5.91 6.88
N PHE A 66 5.63 7.22 6.66
CA PHE A 66 6.76 8.15 6.66
C PHE A 66 6.63 9.17 7.78
N GLN A 67 7.75 9.45 8.43
CA GLN A 67 7.89 10.53 9.40
C GLN A 67 9.38 10.87 9.55
N ASN A 68 9.69 12.03 10.11
CA ASN A 68 11.05 12.39 10.49
C ASN A 68 11.12 12.57 12.00
N GLY A 69 11.05 11.45 12.69
CA GLY A 69 11.34 11.35 14.11
C GLY A 69 12.73 10.75 14.31
N THR A 70 13.39 11.13 15.40
CA THR A 70 14.64 10.51 15.83
C THR A 70 14.44 9.06 16.31
N GLU A 71 13.26 8.74 16.85
CA GLU A 71 12.93 7.43 17.43
C GLU A 71 12.26 6.45 16.45
N ILE A 72 11.42 6.96 15.55
CA ILE A 72 10.72 6.14 14.55
C ILE A 72 11.08 6.72 13.17
N ARG A 73 11.70 5.89 12.33
CA ARG A 73 12.02 6.23 10.94
C ARG A 73 10.90 5.76 10.02
N SER A 74 10.84 6.36 8.82
CA SER A 74 9.98 5.88 7.74
C SER A 74 10.18 4.38 7.51
N ARG A 75 9.09 3.62 7.44
CA ARG A 75 9.11 2.16 7.36
C ARG A 75 7.94 1.63 6.56
N TYR A 76 8.09 0.41 6.03
CA TYR A 76 6.96 -0.33 5.49
C TYR A 76 6.20 -1.03 6.63
N LEU A 77 4.89 -0.82 6.70
CA LEU A 77 3.98 -1.63 7.51
C LEU A 77 3.68 -2.96 6.80
N CYS A 78 3.61 -2.92 5.48
CA CYS A 78 3.62 -4.12 4.63
C CYS A 78 4.33 -3.80 3.30
N LYS A 79 4.98 -4.80 2.70
CA LYS A 79 5.69 -4.64 1.43
C LYS A 79 5.38 -5.81 0.51
N ASN A 80 4.80 -5.50 -0.65
CA ASN A 80 4.49 -6.43 -1.73
C ASN A 80 3.68 -7.66 -1.27
N VAL A 81 2.73 -7.45 -0.37
CA VAL A 81 1.90 -8.52 0.20
C VAL A 81 0.63 -8.68 -0.65
N PRO A 82 0.22 -9.90 -1.02
CA PRO A 82 -1.07 -10.13 -1.67
C PRO A 82 -2.21 -9.61 -0.82
N ILE A 83 -3.19 -8.91 -1.42
CA ILE A 83 -4.29 -8.26 -0.70
C ILE A 83 -5.07 -9.24 0.20
N GLU A 84 -5.10 -10.52 -0.14
CA GLU A 84 -5.75 -11.60 0.62
C GLU A 84 -5.05 -11.87 1.97
N GLN A 85 -3.76 -11.51 2.08
CA GLN A 85 -2.93 -11.69 3.28
C GLN A 85 -2.68 -10.37 4.02
N VAL A 86 -3.04 -9.23 3.42
CA VAL A 86 -2.88 -7.91 4.04
C VAL A 86 -3.93 -7.77 5.15
N LYS A 87 -3.45 -7.57 6.37
CA LYS A 87 -4.29 -7.25 7.53
C LYS A 87 -4.61 -5.76 7.55
N ASP A 88 -5.73 -5.43 8.18
CA ASP A 88 -6.07 -4.05 8.49
C ASP A 88 -5.03 -3.47 9.45
N ILE A 89 -4.67 -2.20 9.24
CA ILE A 89 -3.76 -1.50 10.13
C ILE A 89 -4.50 -1.09 11.41
N THR A 90 -3.78 -1.10 12.52
CA THR A 90 -4.30 -0.73 13.83
C THR A 90 -3.51 0.41 14.46
N THR A 91 -3.97 0.92 15.60
CA THR A 91 -3.22 1.90 16.41
C THR A 91 -1.91 1.37 16.96
N ALA A 92 -1.69 0.04 16.94
CA ALA A 92 -0.40 -0.54 17.26
C ALA A 92 0.61 -0.36 16.11
N ASP A 93 0.12 -0.41 14.87
CA ASP A 93 0.93 -0.35 13.64
C ASP A 93 1.21 1.08 13.19
N TYR A 94 0.22 1.97 13.37
CA TYR A 94 0.29 3.38 13.01
C TYR A 94 0.32 4.25 14.27
N ARG A 95 1.48 4.85 14.56
CA ARG A 95 1.74 5.64 15.76
C ARG A 95 2.39 6.96 15.37
N PRO A 96 1.62 8.05 15.21
CA PRO A 96 2.21 9.34 14.88
C PRO A 96 3.06 9.86 16.04
N TRP A 97 4.36 10.04 15.81
CA TRP A 97 5.34 10.56 16.78
C TRP A 97 6.29 11.54 16.08
N GLY A 98 6.50 12.74 16.64
CA GLY A 98 7.55 13.68 16.19
C GLY A 98 7.09 14.87 15.34
N ASN A 99 8.02 15.61 14.72
CA ASN A 99 7.73 16.81 13.92
C ASN A 99 7.72 16.52 12.40
N THR A 100 7.02 17.35 11.63
CA THR A 100 6.76 17.20 10.18
C THR A 100 7.91 17.76 9.32
N PRO A 101 8.53 16.99 8.41
CA PRO A 101 9.28 17.58 7.31
C PRO A 101 8.87 16.88 6.03
N LEU A 102 7.76 17.38 5.51
CA LEU A 102 7.26 17.07 4.18
C LEU A 102 8.34 17.28 3.08
N TYR A 103 9.31 18.16 3.33
CA TYR A 103 10.40 18.49 2.41
C TYR A 103 11.46 17.39 2.23
N ASP A 104 11.75 16.58 3.26
CA ASP A 104 12.77 15.53 3.16
C ASP A 104 12.25 14.31 2.36
N ALA A 105 10.96 14.01 2.48
CA ALA A 105 10.32 12.86 1.82
C ALA A 105 10.21 13.03 0.29
N ILE A 106 10.03 14.26 -0.19
CA ILE A 106 9.98 14.57 -1.63
C ILE A 106 11.39 14.52 -2.25
N GLY A 107 12.41 14.98 -1.52
CA GLY A 107 13.80 14.94 -1.98
C GLY A 107 14.32 13.51 -2.14
N SER A 108 14.06 12.63 -1.18
CA SER A 108 14.57 11.25 -1.23
C SER A 108 13.85 10.37 -2.26
N THR A 109 12.57 10.63 -2.54
CA THR A 109 11.81 9.83 -3.52
C THR A 109 12.18 10.16 -4.96
N LEU A 110 12.64 11.39 -5.25
CA LEU A 110 13.12 11.76 -6.58
C LEU A 110 14.50 11.17 -6.88
N THR A 111 15.39 11.08 -5.89
CA THR A 111 16.74 10.52 -6.06
C THR A 111 16.76 9.00 -6.19
N ASP A 112 15.82 8.29 -5.57
CA ASP A 112 15.69 6.82 -5.69
C ASP A 112 15.03 6.36 -7.01
N LEU A 113 14.54 7.29 -7.85
CA LEU A 113 13.96 6.98 -9.16
C LEU A 113 14.99 7.03 -10.32
N GLU A 114 16.21 7.53 -10.08
CA GLU A 114 17.27 7.66 -11.10
C GLU A 114 18.40 6.61 -11.00
N MET A 115 18.27 5.56 -10.17
CA MET A 115 19.22 4.42 -10.15
C MET A 115 18.58 3.09 -10.54
#